data_AF-A0A1C5XK49-F1
#
_entry.id   AF-A0A1C5XK49-F1
#
_cell.length_a   1.000
_cell.length_b   1.000
_cell.length_c   1.000
_cell.angle_alpha   90.00
_cell.angle_beta   90.00
_cell.angle_gamma   90.00
#
_symmetry.space_group_name_H-M   'P 1'
#
loop_
_entity.id
_entity.type
_entity.pdbx_description
1 polymer ?
#
loop_
_entity_poly.entity_id
_entity_poly.type
_entity_poly.pdbx_seq_one_letter_code
_entity_poly.pdbx_strand_id
1 'polypeptide(L)'
;MCLFHLDLLNIIMIGLAKELPEHDEAYELHRLLGALLSRELTVDEKLDIIGKEYDIPLEENFRKDMSTMCNLSQGVKEEGIAIGRAEGEAGLITKMYKNGLSIELIASATDKTIEEVKTIIEGKEKSQEA
;
A
#
# COMPACT_ATOMS: atom_id res chain seq x y z
N MET A 1 41.62 8.55 -22.61
CA MET A 1 40.56 9.47 -22.19
C MET A 1 39.29 9.04 -22.92
N CYS A 2 38.54 8.10 -22.36
CA CYS A 2 37.24 7.69 -22.91
C CYS A 2 36.16 8.43 -22.12
N LEU A 3 35.61 9.49 -22.72
CA LEU A 3 34.37 10.11 -22.27
C LEU A 3 33.23 9.19 -22.72
N PHE A 4 32.67 8.40 -21.80
CA PHE A 4 31.37 7.79 -22.01
C PHE A 4 30.31 8.89 -21.87
N HIS A 5 29.82 9.39 -23.00
CA HIS A 5 28.58 10.17 -23.04
C HIS A 5 27.44 9.13 -22.98
N LEU A 6 26.95 8.84 -21.77
CA LEU A 6 25.74 8.05 -21.63
C LEU A 6 24.60 8.89 -22.22
N ASP A 7 24.13 8.51 -23.41
CA ASP A 7 22.86 9.00 -23.93
C ASP A 7 21.82 8.84 -22.82
N LEU A 8 21.13 9.94 -22.50
CA LEU A 8 20.24 10.05 -21.33
C LEU A 8 19.25 8.87 -21.32
N LEU A 9 19.44 7.94 -20.39
CA LEU A 9 18.51 6.84 -20.18
C LEU A 9 17.19 7.43 -19.68
N ASN A 10 16.19 7.49 -20.56
CA ASN A 10 14.93 8.16 -20.26
C ASN A 10 14.00 7.34 -19.34
N ILE A 11 14.09 6.01 -19.38
CA ILE A 11 13.31 5.11 -18.53
C ILE A 11 14.15 3.88 -18.20
N ILE A 12 14.29 3.57 -16.91
CA ILE A 12 14.93 2.34 -16.42
C ILE A 12 13.89 1.61 -15.58
N MET A 13 13.62 0.35 -15.93
CA MET A 13 12.76 -0.54 -15.14
C MET A 13 13.64 -1.51 -14.37
N ILE A 14 13.53 -1.51 -13.04
CA ILE A 14 14.24 -2.42 -12.15
C ILE A 14 13.22 -3.26 -11.41
N GLY A 15 13.30 -4.58 -11.57
CA GLY A 15 12.45 -5.52 -10.84
C GLY A 15 13.06 -5.80 -9.47
N LEU A 16 12.35 -5.44 -8.40
CA LEU A 16 12.76 -5.78 -7.04
C LEU A 16 12.15 -7.11 -6.61
N ALA A 17 12.95 -7.92 -5.91
CA ALA A 17 12.47 -9.13 -5.27
C ALA A 17 11.46 -8.80 -4.15
N LYS A 18 10.57 -9.74 -3.85
CA LYS A 18 9.59 -9.58 -2.75
C LYS A 18 10.29 -9.54 -1.40
N GLU A 19 11.26 -10.43 -1.21
CA GLU A 19 12.08 -10.53 -0.01
C GLU A 19 13.41 -9.82 -0.24
N LEU A 20 13.98 -9.25 0.83
CA LEU A 20 15.27 -8.58 0.76
C LEU A 20 16.37 -9.64 0.52
N PRO A 21 17.09 -9.60 -0.61
CA PRO A 21 18.16 -10.56 -0.89
C PRO A 21 19.30 -10.38 0.11
N GLU A 22 20.05 -11.45 0.40
CA GLU A 22 21.26 -11.39 1.25
C GLU A 22 22.28 -10.37 0.72
N HIS A 23 23.15 -9.87 1.61
CA HIS A 23 24.19 -8.93 1.21
C HIS A 23 25.31 -9.66 0.44
N ASP A 24 25.15 -9.70 -0.88
CA ASP A 24 26.06 -10.35 -1.83
C ASP A 24 26.39 -9.39 -3.00
N GLU A 25 27.63 -9.46 -3.50
CA GLU A 25 28.13 -8.59 -4.58
C GLU A 25 27.26 -8.65 -5.85
N ALA A 26 26.63 -9.80 -6.14
CA ALA A 26 25.80 -9.96 -7.34
C ALA A 26 24.48 -9.17 -7.28
N TYR A 27 24.03 -8.79 -6.08
CA TYR A 27 22.70 -8.21 -5.86
C TYR A 27 22.73 -6.86 -5.15
N GLU A 28 23.89 -6.19 -5.06
CA GLU A 28 24.05 -4.93 -4.31
C GLU A 28 22.98 -3.88 -4.62
N LEU A 29 22.76 -3.58 -5.91
CA LEU A 29 21.76 -2.59 -6.32
C LEU A 29 20.34 -3.03 -5.95
N HIS A 30 20.03 -4.31 -6.10
CA HIS A 30 18.71 -4.85 -5.77
C HIS A 30 18.47 -4.82 -4.27
N ARG A 31 19.50 -5.08 -3.45
CA ARG A 31 19.42 -4.99 -1.99
C ARG A 31 19.29 -3.55 -1.52
N LEU A 32 20.06 -2.61 -2.08
CA LEU A 32 19.94 -1.19 -1.73
C LEU A 32 18.55 -0.65 -2.03
N LEU A 33 18.08 -0.84 -3.27
CA LEU A 33 16.75 -0.40 -3.69
C LEU A 33 15.65 -1.16 -2.95
N GLY A 34 15.86 -2.46 -2.71
CA GLY A 34 14.99 -3.31 -1.91
C GLY A 34 14.84 -2.77 -0.49
N ALA A 35 15.94 -2.41 0.17
CA ALA A 35 15.92 -1.86 1.52
C ALA A 35 15.22 -0.50 1.55
N LEU A 36 15.61 0.43 0.67
CA LEU A 36 15.02 1.75 0.56
C LEU A 36 13.49 1.71 0.37
N LEU A 37 13.03 0.90 -0.58
CA LEU A 37 11.65 0.88 -1.04
C LEU A 37 10.80 -0.23 -0.38
N SER A 38 11.38 -1.06 0.49
CA SER A 38 10.66 -2.13 1.17
C SER A 38 9.50 -1.57 1.99
N ARG A 39 8.37 -2.27 1.96
CA ARG A 39 7.22 -1.98 2.84
C ARG A 39 7.26 -2.77 4.14
N GLU A 40 8.14 -3.77 4.22
CA GLU A 40 8.23 -4.70 5.34
C GLU A 40 9.27 -4.24 6.36
N LEU A 41 10.32 -3.55 5.92
CA LEU A 41 11.32 -2.97 6.80
C LEU A 41 10.82 -1.70 7.46
N THR A 42 11.07 -1.59 8.76
CA THR A 42 10.89 -0.36 9.52
C THR A 42 11.86 0.72 9.08
N VAL A 43 11.53 1.99 9.34
CA VAL A 43 12.42 3.13 9.00
C VAL A 43 13.82 2.92 9.58
N ASP A 44 13.92 2.46 10.82
CA ASP A 44 15.22 2.26 11.49
C ASP A 44 16.04 1.13 10.83
N GLU A 45 15.42 0.01 10.45
CA GLU A 45 16.12 -1.09 9.74
C GLU A 45 16.65 -0.62 8.38
N LYS A 46 15.88 0.18 7.65
CA LYS A 46 16.33 0.72 6.38
C LYS A 46 17.50 1.67 6.56
N LEU A 47 17.42 2.57 7.55
CA LEU A 47 18.52 3.47 7.90
C LEU A 47 19.76 2.67 8.28
N ASP A 48 19.61 1.58 9.03
CA ASP A 48 20.72 0.71 9.44
C ASP A 48 21.42 0.08 8.23
N ILE A 49 20.66 -0.51 7.30
CA ILE A 49 21.18 -1.11 6.07
C ILE A 49 21.91 -0.05 5.23
N ILE A 50 21.27 1.09 4.97
CA ILE A 50 21.84 2.17 4.14
C ILE A 50 23.12 2.74 4.75
N GLY A 51 23.11 2.97 6.08
CA GLY A 51 24.22 3.57 6.78
C GLY A 51 25.39 2.63 7.00
N LYS A 52 25.13 1.35 7.34
CA LYS A 52 26.20 0.39 7.67
C LYS A 52 26.72 -0.41 6.49
N GLU A 53 25.84 -0.78 5.55
CA GLU A 53 26.23 -1.64 4.43
C GLU A 53 26.75 -0.83 3.24
N TYR A 54 26.26 0.40 3.06
CA TYR A 54 26.57 1.23 1.90
C TYR A 54 27.31 2.54 2.25
N ASP A 55 27.61 2.78 3.52
CA ASP A 55 28.27 4.01 4.02
C ASP A 55 27.59 5.31 3.54
N ILE A 56 26.27 5.27 3.34
CA ILE A 56 25.51 6.46 2.92
C ILE A 56 25.21 7.31 4.17
N PRO A 57 25.61 8.60 4.18
CA PRO A 57 25.45 9.45 5.35
C PRO A 57 23.97 9.70 5.68
N LEU A 58 23.60 9.39 6.92
CA LEU A 58 22.23 9.51 7.43
C LEU A 58 22.00 10.88 8.09
N GLU A 59 22.04 11.93 7.29
CA GLU A 59 21.70 13.29 7.72
C GLU A 59 20.22 13.40 8.15
N GLU A 60 19.89 14.42 8.95
CA GLU A 60 18.56 14.61 9.52
C GLU A 60 17.47 14.83 8.45
N ASN A 61 17.81 15.51 7.36
CA ASN A 61 16.97 15.67 6.17
C ASN A 61 16.63 14.30 5.53
N PHE A 62 17.61 13.42 5.35
CA PHE A 62 17.46 12.11 4.75
C PHE A 62 16.54 11.21 5.59
N ARG A 63 16.72 11.24 6.92
CA ARG A 63 15.83 10.52 7.85
C ARG A 63 14.38 11.00 7.75
N LYS A 64 14.18 12.32 7.64
CA LYS A 64 12.84 12.91 7.51
C LYS A 64 12.18 12.55 6.17
N ASP A 65 12.95 12.58 5.09
CA ASP A 65 12.48 12.21 3.76
C ASP A 65 12.08 10.72 3.70
N MET A 66 12.89 9.84 4.29
CA MET A 66 12.59 8.42 4.40
C MET A 66 11.32 8.16 5.22
N SER A 67 11.16 8.82 6.36
CA SER A 67 9.95 8.71 7.19
C SER A 67 8.71 9.13 6.40
N THR A 68 8.79 10.25 5.67
CA THR A 68 7.68 10.76 4.86
C THR A 68 7.28 9.78 3.76
N MET A 69 8.26 9.20 3.07
CA MET A 69 8.03 8.24 1.99
C MET A 69 7.41 6.92 2.50
N CYS A 70 7.88 6.40 3.64
CA CYS A 70 7.33 5.21 4.25
C CYS A 70 5.86 5.41 4.65
N ASN A 71 5.57 6.55 5.29
CA ASN A 71 4.22 6.92 5.72
C ASN A 71 3.24 7.06 4.56
N LEU A 72 3.68 7.55 3.38
CA LEU A 72 2.83 7.64 2.20
C LEU A 72 2.34 6.26 1.75
N SER A 73 3.23 5.28 1.64
CA SER A 73 2.87 3.92 1.22
C SER A 73 1.95 3.23 2.23
N GLN A 74 2.15 3.52 3.52
CA GLN A 74 1.29 3.04 4.60
C GLN A 74 -0.10 3.66 4.52
N GLY A 75 -0.19 4.99 4.32
CA GLY A 75 -1.46 5.69 4.17
C GLY A 75 -2.31 5.13 3.04
N VAL A 76 -1.72 4.87 1.86
CA VAL A 76 -2.42 4.25 0.72
C VAL A 76 -2.91 2.84 1.05
N LYS A 77 -2.13 2.03 1.78
CA LYS A 77 -2.52 0.68 2.18
C LYS A 77 -3.69 0.72 3.17
N GLU A 78 -3.61 1.59 4.18
CA GLU A 78 -4.65 1.75 5.21
C GLU A 78 -5.96 2.25 4.59
N GLU A 79 -5.89 3.26 3.73
CA GLU A 79 -7.03 3.77 2.97
C GLU A 79 -7.63 2.67 2.08
N GLY A 80 -6.80 1.94 1.35
CA GLY A 80 -7.25 0.82 0.51
C GLY A 80 -7.95 -0.30 1.31
N ILE A 81 -7.46 -0.62 2.51
CA ILE A 81 -8.10 -1.59 3.41
C ILE A 81 -9.43 -1.04 3.92
N ALA A 82 -9.50 0.23 4.30
CA ALA A 82 -10.72 0.86 4.77
C ALA A 82 -11.81 0.88 3.67
N ILE A 83 -11.44 1.29 2.46
CA ILE A 83 -12.32 1.26 1.28
C ILE A 83 -12.76 -0.18 1.00
N GLY A 84 -11.83 -1.13 0.91
CA GLY A 84 -12.14 -2.52 0.62
C GLY A 84 -13.06 -3.17 1.65
N ARG A 85 -12.90 -2.85 2.93
CA ARG A 85 -13.78 -3.33 4.01
C ARG A 85 -15.18 -2.73 3.86
N ALA A 86 -15.29 -1.42 3.62
CA ALA A 86 -16.56 -0.75 3.41
C ALA A 86 -17.31 -1.29 2.17
N GLU A 87 -16.60 -1.50 1.06
CA GLU A 87 -17.16 -2.07 -0.16
C GLU A 87 -17.60 -3.53 0.01
N GLY A 88 -16.78 -4.35 0.69
CA GLY A 88 -17.10 -5.74 1.00
C GLY A 88 -18.33 -5.87 1.90
N GLU A 89 -18.41 -5.04 2.94
CA GLU A 89 -19.55 -4.97 3.84
C GLU A 89 -20.82 -4.52 3.12
N ALA A 90 -20.74 -3.47 2.30
CA ALA A 90 -21.85 -3.02 1.47
C ALA A 90 -22.32 -4.11 0.50
N GLY A 91 -21.39 -4.81 -0.15
CA GLY A 91 -21.71 -5.94 -1.05
C GLY A 91 -22.40 -7.10 -0.32
N LEU A 92 -21.97 -7.41 0.91
CA LEU A 92 -22.60 -8.42 1.75
C LEU A 92 -24.04 -8.04 2.11
N ILE A 93 -24.26 -6.79 2.55
CA ILE A 93 -25.58 -6.23 2.88
C ILE A 93 -26.52 -6.33 1.68
N THR A 94 -26.08 -5.89 0.50
CA THR A 94 -26.89 -5.97 -0.72
C THR A 94 -27.23 -7.42 -1.08
N LYS A 95 -26.29 -8.36 -0.93
CA LYS A 95 -26.53 -9.78 -1.21
C LYS A 95 -27.53 -10.40 -0.22
N MET A 96 -27.43 -10.06 1.06
CA MET A 96 -28.41 -10.50 2.08
C MET A 96 -29.81 -9.98 1.75
N TYR A 97 -29.93 -8.70 1.39
CA TYR A 97 -31.21 -8.11 1.00
C TYR A 97 -31.80 -8.76 -0.26
N LYS A 98 -30.98 -8.98 -1.30
CA LYS A 98 -31.41 -9.69 -2.53
C LYS A 98 -31.82 -11.14 -2.27
N ASN A 99 -31.30 -11.77 -1.22
CA ASN A 99 -31.70 -13.10 -0.79
C ASN A 99 -32.97 -13.11 0.10
N GLY A 100 -33.61 -11.96 0.28
CA GLY A 100 -34.90 -11.84 0.99
C GLY A 100 -34.80 -11.70 2.51
N LEU A 101 -33.61 -11.40 3.05
CA LEU A 101 -33.49 -11.06 4.48
C LEU A 101 -34.11 -9.69 4.76
N SER A 102 -34.77 -9.55 5.92
CA SER A 102 -35.35 -8.27 6.33
C SER A 102 -34.25 -7.28 6.74
N ILE A 103 -34.54 -5.98 6.59
CA ILE A 103 -33.59 -4.91 6.89
C ILE A 103 -33.19 -4.93 8.36
N GLU A 104 -34.11 -5.28 9.26
CA GLU A 104 -33.87 -5.38 10.70
C GLU A 104 -32.89 -6.51 11.03
N LEU A 105 -33.04 -7.66 10.37
CA LEU A 105 -32.15 -8.80 10.57
C LEU A 105 -30.75 -8.51 10.02
N ILE A 106 -30.67 -7.82 8.88
CA ILE A 106 -29.39 -7.41 8.29
C ILE A 106 -28.69 -6.40 9.22
N ALA A 107 -29.40 -5.38 9.69
CA ALA A 107 -28.87 -4.40 10.63
C ALA A 107 -28.31 -5.05 11.90
N SER A 108 -29.04 -6.02 12.44
CA SER A 108 -28.58 -6.82 13.59
C SER A 108 -27.38 -7.72 13.27
N ALA A 109 -27.26 -8.23 12.04
CA ALA A 109 -26.19 -9.15 11.66
C ALA A 109 -24.89 -8.44 11.26
N THR A 110 -24.96 -7.16 10.89
CA THR A 110 -23.81 -6.35 10.46
C THR A 110 -23.43 -5.25 11.46
N ASP A 111 -24.03 -5.26 12.66
CA ASP A 111 -23.84 -4.22 13.68
C ASP A 111 -24.05 -2.79 13.14
N LYS A 112 -25.06 -2.63 12.27
CA LYS A 112 -25.45 -1.33 11.68
C LYS A 112 -26.83 -0.91 12.12
N THR A 113 -27.12 0.37 11.97
CA THR A 113 -28.48 0.89 12.09
C THR A 113 -29.32 0.55 10.86
N ILE A 114 -30.63 0.49 11.03
CA ILE A 114 -31.59 0.29 9.93
C ILE A 114 -31.41 1.35 8.83
N GLU A 115 -31.13 2.60 9.20
CA GLU A 115 -30.94 3.70 8.25
C GLU A 115 -29.64 3.56 7.44
N GLU A 116 -28.55 3.08 8.04
CA GLU A 116 -27.31 2.80 7.30
C GLU A 116 -27.51 1.67 6.29
N VAL A 117 -28.23 0.61 6.67
CA VAL A 117 -28.55 -0.50 5.76
C VAL A 117 -29.39 -0.04 4.58
N LYS A 118 -30.43 0.79 4.81
CA LYS A 118 -31.24 1.39 3.73
C LYS A 118 -30.37 2.22 2.79
N THR A 119 -29.54 3.10 3.34
CA THR A 119 -28.65 3.98 2.56
C THR A 119 -27.71 3.17 1.66
N ILE A 120 -27.16 2.07 2.17
CA ILE A 120 -26.29 1.16 1.40
C ILE A 120 -27.04 0.46 0.26
N ILE A 121 -28.27 0.02 0.50
CA ILE A 121 -29.12 -0.62 -0.52
C ILE A 121 -29.48 0.38 -1.62
N GLU A 122 -29.99 1.57 -1.25
CA GLU A 122 -30.40 2.62 -2.19
C GLU A 122 -29.21 3.18 -3.00
N GLY A 123 -28.03 3.30 -2.38
CA GLY A 123 -26.81 3.78 -3.05
C GLY A 123 -26.29 2.84 -4.13
N LYS A 124 -26.42 1.52 -3.94
CA LYS A 124 -25.99 0.50 -4.92
C LYS A 124 -26.94 0.39 -6.11
N GLU A 125 -28.25 0.59 -5.93
CA GLU A 125 -29.22 0.60 -7.04
C GLU A 125 -28.91 1.72 -8.05
N LYS A 126 -28.57 2.93 -7.58
CA LYS A 126 -28.20 4.07 -8.45
C LYS A 126 -26.89 3.88 -9.22
N SER A 127 -25.98 3.06 -8.70
CA SER A 127 -24.67 2.81 -9.34
C SER A 127 -24.72 1.71 -10.42
N GLN A 128 -25.83 0.97 -10.54
CA GLN A 128 -26.05 -0.08 -11.55
C GLN A 128 -26.83 0.43 -12.78
N GLU A 129 -27.32 1.67 -12.75
CA GLU A 129 -28.07 2.32 -13.84
C GLU A 129 -27.23 3.33 -14.66
N ALA A 130 -25.93 3.47 -14.37
CA ALA A 130 -25.00 4.38 -15.03
C ALA A 130 -23.99 3.66 -15.93
#